data_AF-A0A498MLQ7-F1
#
_entry.id   AF-A0A498MLQ7-F1
#
_cell.length_a   1.000
_cell.length_b   1.000
_cell.length_c   1.000
_cell.angle_alpha   90.00
_cell.angle_beta   90.00
_cell.angle_gamma   90.00
#
_symmetry.space_group_name_H-M   'P 1'
#
loop_
_entity.id
_entity.type
_entity.pdbx_description
1 polymer ?
#
loop_
_entity_poly.entity_id
_entity_poly.type
_entity_poly.pdbx_seq_one_letter_code
_entity_poly.pdbx_strand_id
1 'polypeptide(L)'
;MLEGLVAWVLNTYLGKYVSNLNTDQLSIALLKGAVELENLPLRKDALREFDLPFEVKAGVIGKITLQIPFYRPHSDPWVICMSQLNLIIGPAPPQEYDEVREREAERKQKKQLLKALEDKWKSECEQKGESYWYSVTASVVTRIVENIELKIQGVHLRFEDDFSNPDKPYAFGVCIKNVSAQNCSKEPAQKLIRQKELEISEFSVYWDSECTMLGDLPSTEVQERMSKCMQSREHQYIFEPVCASVLVRRNPSKEPLRSRNTPRIECQVQLEPLSLRLSQVQYQQIMAFLKELDRREREMRFRKWRPKLPICGNCRLWWMFAINANLNENREQRRQGSWEFALHRARDAKLYTSLYFQRLKGLTLSPQEESELERIEDEQTLEELQILRETVYVSFRKHEEIAEAS
;
A
#
# COMPACT_ATOMS: atom_id res chain seq x y z
N MET A 1 -11.53 23.09 -13.29
CA MET A 1 -10.13 22.61 -13.38
C MET A 1 -9.61 22.08 -12.04
N LEU A 2 -9.61 22.86 -10.96
CA LEU A 2 -9.26 22.38 -9.61
C LEU A 2 -10.16 21.24 -9.12
N GLU A 3 -11.46 21.31 -9.40
CA GLU A 3 -12.44 20.29 -9.02
C GLU A 3 -12.09 18.90 -9.55
N GLY A 4 -11.70 18.80 -10.83
CA GLY A 4 -11.28 17.53 -11.45
C GLY A 4 -9.99 16.98 -10.85
N LEU A 5 -9.05 17.85 -10.47
CA LEU A 5 -7.82 17.45 -9.81
C LEU A 5 -8.09 16.94 -8.38
N VAL A 6 -8.97 17.61 -7.64
CA VAL A 6 -9.35 17.18 -6.29
C VAL A 6 -10.10 15.86 -6.34
N ALA A 7 -11.08 15.73 -7.21
CA ALA A 7 -11.81 14.47 -7.39
C ALA A 7 -10.86 13.33 -7.79
N TRP A 8 -9.90 13.60 -8.68
CA TRP A 8 -8.87 12.62 -9.04
C TRP A 8 -7.98 12.22 -7.84
N VAL A 9 -7.47 13.18 -7.06
CA VAL A 9 -6.65 12.90 -5.86
C VAL A 9 -7.46 12.08 -4.85
N LEU A 10 -8.70 12.49 -4.54
CA LEU A 10 -9.54 11.77 -3.59
C LEU A 10 -9.83 10.35 -4.07
N ASN A 11 -10.19 10.16 -5.34
CA ASN A 11 -10.43 8.82 -5.88
C ASN A 11 -9.17 7.95 -5.92
N THR A 12 -8.03 8.55 -6.24
CA THR A 12 -6.76 7.82 -6.37
C THR A 12 -6.21 7.38 -5.01
N TYR A 13 -6.29 8.26 -3.99
CA TYR A 13 -5.68 8.02 -2.69
C TYR A 13 -6.66 7.49 -1.64
N LEU A 14 -7.94 7.90 -1.64
CA LEU A 14 -8.96 7.41 -0.70
C LEU A 14 -9.84 6.30 -1.28
N GLY A 15 -10.12 6.33 -2.59
CA GLY A 15 -10.99 5.35 -3.26
C GLY A 15 -10.52 3.89 -3.17
N LYS A 16 -9.23 3.69 -2.89
CA LYS A 16 -8.65 2.37 -2.66
C LYS A 16 -9.00 1.77 -1.30
N TYR A 17 -9.18 2.61 -0.28
CA TYR A 17 -9.34 2.17 1.12
C TYR A 17 -10.78 2.28 1.62
N VAL A 18 -11.57 3.18 1.03
CA VAL A 18 -12.93 3.49 1.47
C VAL A 18 -13.96 2.97 0.47
N SER A 19 -15.07 2.45 0.98
CA SER A 19 -16.22 2.02 0.19
C SER A 19 -17.22 3.17 0.00
N ASN A 20 -17.99 3.14 -1.11
CA ASN A 20 -19.09 4.08 -1.37
C ASN A 20 -18.70 5.56 -1.47
N LEU A 21 -17.51 5.87 -2.01
CA LEU A 21 -17.15 7.24 -2.39
C LEU A 21 -18.02 7.70 -3.57
N ASN A 22 -19.05 8.49 -3.29
CA ASN A 22 -19.90 9.07 -4.33
C ASN A 22 -19.25 10.35 -4.89
N THR A 23 -18.70 10.25 -6.11
CA THR A 23 -18.02 11.34 -6.82
C THR A 23 -18.91 12.53 -7.12
N ASP A 24 -20.22 12.32 -7.21
CA ASP A 24 -21.18 13.37 -7.55
C ASP A 24 -21.53 14.25 -6.35
N GLN A 25 -21.39 13.71 -5.13
CA GLN A 25 -21.53 14.51 -3.90
C GLN A 25 -20.29 15.36 -3.63
N LEU A 26 -19.11 14.87 -4.03
CA LEU A 26 -17.84 15.58 -3.92
C LEU A 26 -17.82 16.83 -4.79
N SER A 27 -18.34 16.77 -6.02
CA SER A 27 -18.38 17.91 -6.95
C SER A 27 -19.26 19.07 -6.44
N ILE A 28 -20.37 18.75 -5.77
CA ILE A 28 -21.28 19.76 -5.20
C ILE A 28 -20.66 20.44 -3.97
N ALA A 29 -19.93 19.69 -3.13
CA ALA A 29 -19.25 20.24 -1.95
C ALA A 29 -18.05 21.14 -2.33
N LEU A 30 -17.35 20.81 -3.41
CA LEU A 30 -16.23 21.59 -3.94
C LEU A 30 -16.61 23.04 -4.30
N LEU A 31 -17.84 23.26 -4.78
CA LEU A 31 -18.36 24.61 -5.11
C LEU A 31 -18.48 25.53 -3.88
N LYS A 32 -18.50 24.98 -2.66
CA LYS A 32 -18.66 25.74 -1.41
C LYS A 32 -17.36 25.97 -0.64
N GLY A 33 -16.21 25.53 -1.15
CA GLY A 33 -14.92 25.81 -0.51
C GLY A 33 -14.38 24.71 0.40
N ALA A 34 -15.21 23.75 0.81
CA ALA A 34 -14.86 22.69 1.75
C ALA A 34 -15.58 21.38 1.38
N VAL A 35 -14.81 20.30 1.35
CA VAL A 35 -15.35 18.95 1.17
C VAL A 35 -15.42 18.28 2.52
N GLU A 36 -16.60 17.82 2.91
CA GLU A 36 -16.79 17.03 4.13
C GLU A 36 -17.37 15.67 3.75
N LEU A 37 -16.72 14.61 4.23
CA LEU A 37 -17.16 13.23 4.11
C LEU A 37 -17.31 12.67 5.51
N GLU A 38 -18.42 12.01 5.79
CA GLU A 38 -18.73 11.45 7.11
C GLU A 38 -19.05 9.97 7.00
N ASN A 39 -18.73 9.22 8.06
CA ASN A 39 -19.04 7.80 8.24
C ASN A 39 -18.61 6.92 7.06
N LEU A 40 -17.35 7.05 6.69
CA LEU A 40 -16.77 6.33 5.55
C LEU A 40 -16.35 4.92 5.98
N PRO A 41 -16.98 3.85 5.44
CA PRO A 41 -16.62 2.49 5.79
C PRO A 41 -15.34 2.07 5.07
N LEU A 42 -14.40 1.51 5.82
CA LEU A 42 -13.17 0.94 5.25
C LEU A 42 -13.47 -0.38 4.55
N ARG A 43 -12.81 -0.60 3.41
CA ARG A 43 -12.99 -1.82 2.62
C ARG A 43 -12.33 -3.01 3.31
N LYS A 44 -12.92 -4.20 3.14
CA LYS A 44 -12.37 -5.45 3.67
C LYS A 44 -11.00 -5.79 3.08
N ASP A 45 -10.76 -5.37 1.84
CA ASP A 45 -9.52 -5.58 1.10
C ASP A 45 -8.51 -4.42 1.24
N ALA A 46 -8.79 -3.42 2.09
CA ALA A 46 -7.93 -2.23 2.26
C ALA A 46 -6.49 -2.55 2.68
N LEU A 47 -6.25 -3.70 3.31
CA LEU A 47 -4.93 -4.14 3.76
C LEU A 47 -4.26 -5.16 2.83
N ARG A 48 -4.89 -5.56 1.72
CA ARG A 48 -4.34 -6.59 0.82
C ARG A 48 -3.05 -6.17 0.12
N GLU A 49 -2.87 -4.87 -0.16
CA GLU A 49 -1.65 -4.36 -0.79
C GLU A 49 -0.39 -4.54 0.09
N PHE A 50 -0.55 -4.81 1.38
CA PHE A 50 0.58 -5.02 2.30
C PHE A 50 1.00 -6.50 2.40
N ASP A 51 0.36 -7.41 1.64
CA ASP A 51 0.61 -8.86 1.67
C ASP A 51 0.56 -9.47 3.09
N LEU A 52 -0.25 -8.87 3.97
CA LEU A 52 -0.40 -9.31 5.35
C LEU A 52 -1.47 -10.41 5.46
N PRO A 53 -1.30 -11.41 6.35
CA PRO A 53 -2.26 -12.50 6.57
C PRO A 53 -3.47 -12.06 7.42
N PHE A 54 -3.93 -10.83 7.22
CA PHE A 54 -4.94 -10.18 8.05
C PHE A 54 -6.03 -9.56 7.18
N GLU A 55 -7.26 -9.59 7.70
CA GLU A 55 -8.42 -8.95 7.06
C GLU A 55 -9.03 -7.89 7.96
N VAL A 56 -9.66 -6.89 7.35
CA VAL A 56 -10.41 -5.88 8.10
C VAL A 56 -11.75 -6.47 8.53
N LYS A 57 -11.93 -6.67 9.84
CA LYS A 57 -13.20 -7.14 10.43
C LYS A 57 -14.24 -6.01 10.42
N ALA A 58 -13.85 -4.85 10.94
CA ALA A 58 -14.68 -3.64 10.95
C ALA A 58 -13.77 -2.40 10.87
N GLY A 59 -14.20 -1.36 10.16
CA GLY A 59 -13.43 -0.12 10.08
C GLY A 59 -14.24 1.04 9.56
N VAL A 60 -14.11 2.19 10.20
CA VAL A 60 -14.85 3.41 9.87
C VAL A 60 -13.94 4.62 10.08
N ILE A 61 -14.02 5.56 9.15
CA ILE A 61 -13.50 6.91 9.31
C ILE A 61 -14.68 7.83 9.63
N GLY A 62 -14.72 8.40 10.83
CA GLY A 62 -15.85 9.21 11.29
C GLY A 62 -16.07 10.45 10.44
N LYS A 63 -15.03 11.25 10.21
CA LYS A 63 -15.11 12.43 9.33
C LYS A 63 -13.80 12.77 8.67
N ILE A 64 -13.84 13.12 7.39
CA ILE A 64 -12.73 13.70 6.62
C ILE A 64 -13.19 15.07 6.11
N THR A 65 -12.41 16.12 6.41
CA THR A 65 -12.62 17.45 5.84
C THR A 65 -11.41 17.88 5.03
N LEU A 66 -11.62 18.34 3.81
CA LEU A 66 -10.60 18.92 2.96
C LEU A 66 -10.92 20.40 2.75
N GLN A 67 -10.02 21.26 3.22
CA GLN A 67 -10.09 22.71 3.04
C GLN A 67 -9.13 23.13 1.94
N ILE A 68 -9.67 23.75 0.89
CA ILE A 68 -8.91 24.14 -0.30
C ILE A 68 -8.85 25.67 -0.37
N PRO A 69 -7.65 26.28 -0.39
CA PRO A 69 -7.52 27.72 -0.54
C PRO A 69 -7.71 28.15 -2.00
N PHE A 70 -8.96 28.35 -2.44
CA PHE A 70 -9.31 28.66 -3.83
C PHE A 70 -8.64 29.93 -4.39
N TYR A 71 -8.37 30.92 -3.55
CA TYR A 71 -7.74 32.18 -3.96
C TYR A 71 -6.23 32.05 -4.18
N ARG A 72 -5.57 31.13 -3.47
CA ARG A 72 -4.11 30.92 -3.52
C ARG A 72 -3.74 29.44 -3.37
N PRO A 73 -4.22 28.55 -4.26
CA PRO A 73 -4.08 27.09 -4.11
C PRO A 73 -2.64 26.58 -4.16
N HIS A 74 -1.69 27.41 -4.60
CA HIS A 74 -0.27 27.08 -4.73
C HIS A 74 0.60 27.68 -3.62
N SER A 75 0.07 28.63 -2.86
CA SER A 75 0.82 29.36 -1.83
C SER A 75 0.31 29.04 -0.44
N ASP A 76 -1.01 28.97 -0.28
CA ASP A 76 -1.65 28.69 0.99
C ASP A 76 -1.78 27.16 1.16
N PRO A 77 -1.65 26.64 2.40
CA PRO A 77 -1.68 25.21 2.66
C PRO A 77 -3.06 24.60 2.45
N TRP A 78 -3.08 23.40 1.90
CA TRP A 78 -4.30 22.58 1.84
C TRP A 78 -4.41 21.82 3.14
N VAL A 79 -5.51 21.98 3.87
CA VAL A 79 -5.67 21.36 5.19
C VAL A 79 -6.58 20.15 5.06
N ILE A 80 -6.03 18.98 5.37
CA ILE A 80 -6.76 17.71 5.44
C ILE A 80 -6.92 17.36 6.91
N CYS A 81 -8.16 17.36 7.40
CA CYS A 81 -8.48 16.86 8.73
C CYS A 81 -9.20 15.52 8.63
N MET A 82 -8.78 14.55 9.43
CA MET A 82 -9.43 13.26 9.57
C MET A 82 -9.71 13.05 11.07
N SER A 83 -10.89 12.55 11.40
CA SER A 83 -11.27 12.27 12.79
C SER A 83 -11.91 10.90 12.93
N GLN A 84 -11.63 10.26 14.07
CA GLN A 84 -12.16 8.95 14.47
C GLN A 84 -11.84 7.87 13.43
N LEU A 85 -10.55 7.63 13.21
CA LEU A 85 -10.07 6.51 12.40
C LEU A 85 -10.04 5.26 13.26
N ASN A 86 -11.10 4.45 13.19
CA ASN A 86 -11.21 3.19 13.91
C ASN A 86 -11.04 2.04 12.93
N LEU A 87 -10.10 1.14 13.21
CA LEU A 87 -9.85 -0.04 12.40
C LEU A 87 -9.67 -1.26 13.30
N ILE A 88 -10.49 -2.27 13.08
CA ILE A 88 -10.39 -3.60 13.70
C ILE A 88 -9.91 -4.58 12.64
N ILE A 89 -8.77 -5.19 12.93
CA ILE A 89 -8.08 -6.17 12.08
C ILE A 89 -8.15 -7.51 12.79
N GLY A 90 -8.34 -8.58 12.03
CA GLY A 90 -8.25 -9.93 12.56
C GLY A 90 -7.47 -10.86 11.64
N PRO A 91 -7.15 -12.07 12.12
CA PRO A 91 -6.58 -13.10 11.27
C PRO A 91 -7.53 -13.40 10.10
N ALA A 92 -6.99 -13.43 8.89
CA ALA A 92 -7.76 -13.90 7.74
C ALA A 92 -8.16 -15.37 7.99
N PRO A 93 -9.43 -15.76 7.76
CA PRO A 93 -9.79 -17.16 7.83
C PRO A 93 -8.97 -17.94 6.80
N PRO A 94 -8.57 -19.19 7.10
CA PRO A 94 -7.86 -20.01 6.14
C PRO A 94 -8.74 -20.21 4.90
N GLN A 95 -8.46 -19.46 3.84
CA GLN A 95 -9.13 -19.62 2.56
C GLN A 95 -8.58 -20.86 1.88
N GLU A 96 -9.47 -21.70 1.35
CA GLU A 96 -9.04 -22.83 0.55
C GLU A 96 -8.28 -22.34 -0.67
N TYR A 97 -7.10 -22.93 -0.89
CA TYR A 97 -6.35 -22.67 -2.11
C TYR A 97 -7.15 -23.19 -3.31
N ASP A 98 -7.55 -22.27 -4.16
CA ASP A 98 -8.17 -22.52 -5.47
C ASP A 98 -7.17 -22.08 -6.54
N GLU A 99 -6.54 -23.06 -7.18
CA GLU A 99 -5.54 -22.84 -8.23
C GLU A 99 -6.03 -21.90 -9.34
N VAL A 100 -7.33 -21.96 -9.69
CA VAL A 100 -7.88 -21.16 -10.79
C VAL A 100 -8.02 -19.71 -10.35
N ARG A 101 -8.61 -19.47 -9.18
CA ARG A 101 -8.79 -18.11 -8.65
C ARG A 101 -7.47 -17.40 -8.40
N GLU A 102 -6.49 -18.11 -7.87
CA GLU A 102 -5.17 -17.57 -7.57
C GLU A 102 -4.41 -17.23 -8.86
N ARG A 103 -4.38 -18.13 -9.85
CA ARG A 103 -3.79 -17.82 -11.17
C ARG A 103 -4.48 -16.65 -11.84
N GLU A 104 -5.81 -16.55 -11.75
CA GLU A 104 -6.54 -15.40 -12.30
C GLU A 104 -6.21 -14.10 -11.56
N ALA A 105 -6.07 -14.14 -10.24
CA ALA A 105 -5.70 -12.98 -9.44
C ALA A 105 -4.28 -12.50 -9.78
N GLU A 106 -3.31 -13.43 -9.83
CA GLU A 106 -1.93 -13.17 -10.26
C GLU A 106 -1.90 -12.59 -11.68
N ARG A 107 -2.63 -13.19 -12.64
CA ARG A 107 -2.76 -12.68 -14.01
C ARG A 107 -3.33 -11.27 -14.06
N LYS A 108 -4.38 -10.98 -13.29
CA LYS A 108 -5.01 -9.66 -13.23
C LYS A 108 -4.06 -8.61 -12.66
N GLN A 109 -3.40 -8.91 -11.54
CA GLN A 109 -2.41 -8.02 -10.91
C GLN A 109 -1.24 -7.75 -11.86
N LYS A 110 -0.72 -8.80 -12.49
CA LYS A 110 0.35 -8.70 -13.49
C LYS A 110 -0.05 -7.82 -14.67
N LYS A 111 -1.22 -8.06 -15.27
CA LYS A 111 -1.76 -7.21 -16.36
C LYS A 111 -1.94 -5.75 -15.93
N GLN A 112 -2.40 -5.49 -14.71
CA GLN A 112 -2.55 -4.13 -14.17
C GLN A 112 -1.21 -3.40 -14.06
N LEU A 113 -0.19 -4.04 -13.48
CA LEU A 113 1.14 -3.45 -13.31
C LEU A 113 1.84 -3.20 -14.65
N LEU A 114 1.72 -4.16 -15.57
CA LEU A 114 2.23 -4.03 -16.94
C LEU A 114 1.53 -2.92 -17.73
N LYS A 115 0.22 -2.74 -17.54
CA LYS A 115 -0.52 -1.63 -18.12
C LYS A 115 -0.08 -0.28 -17.55
N ALA A 116 0.10 -0.20 -16.23
CA ALA A 116 0.60 1.02 -15.59
C ALA A 116 2.00 1.42 -16.09
N LEU A 117 2.87 0.43 -16.36
CA LEU A 117 4.17 0.64 -16.99
C LEU A 117 4.03 1.25 -18.40
N GLU A 118 3.13 0.68 -19.21
CA GLU A 118 2.88 1.15 -20.58
C GLU A 118 2.25 2.55 -20.60
N ASP A 119 1.28 2.82 -19.73
CA ASP A 119 0.64 4.13 -19.60
C ASP A 119 1.66 5.20 -19.18
N LYS A 120 2.56 4.86 -18.24
CA LYS A 120 3.68 5.73 -17.87
C LYS A 120 4.58 6.02 -19.07
N TRP A 121 4.97 5.00 -19.83
CA TRP A 121 5.80 5.18 -21.02
C TRP A 121 5.13 6.04 -22.11
N LYS A 122 3.85 5.80 -22.41
CA LYS A 122 3.08 6.63 -23.37
C LYS A 122 3.04 8.09 -22.94
N SER A 123 2.79 8.34 -21.67
CA SER A 123 2.81 9.70 -21.11
C SER A 123 4.18 10.37 -21.20
N GLU A 124 5.29 9.62 -21.22
CA GLU A 124 6.64 10.14 -21.45
C GLU A 124 6.95 10.39 -22.94
N CYS A 125 6.37 9.61 -23.86
CA CYS A 125 6.57 9.81 -25.30
C CYS A 125 5.72 10.98 -25.84
N GLU A 126 4.46 11.10 -25.41
CA GLU A 126 3.57 12.22 -25.75
C GLU A 126 4.11 13.59 -25.24
N GLN A 127 5.06 13.57 -24.30
CA GLN A 127 5.77 14.76 -23.83
C GLN A 127 6.63 15.47 -24.87
N LYS A 128 6.96 14.84 -26.01
CA LYS A 128 7.66 15.52 -27.12
C LYS A 128 6.74 16.37 -28.01
N GLY A 129 5.41 16.20 -27.98
CA GLY A 129 4.49 16.85 -28.92
C GLY A 129 3.37 17.66 -28.28
N GLU A 130 2.72 17.18 -27.22
CA GLU A 130 1.60 17.87 -26.57
C GLU A 130 1.56 17.53 -25.08
N SER A 131 2.26 18.30 -24.25
CA SER A 131 2.28 18.10 -22.79
C SER A 131 2.44 19.40 -22.02
N TYR A 132 1.76 20.45 -22.47
CA TYR A 132 1.59 21.65 -21.66
C TYR A 132 0.77 21.32 -20.39
N TRP A 133 -0.10 20.31 -20.43
CA TRP A 133 -0.94 19.92 -19.29
C TRP A 133 -0.19 19.15 -18.19
N TYR A 134 0.66 18.16 -18.48
CA TYR A 134 1.31 17.33 -17.45
C TYR A 134 2.60 17.94 -16.87
N SER A 135 3.39 18.65 -17.67
CA SER A 135 4.65 19.27 -17.19
C SER A 135 4.40 20.48 -16.30
N VAL A 136 3.40 21.31 -16.64
CA VAL A 136 2.98 22.46 -15.85
C VAL A 136 2.21 22.00 -14.60
N THR A 137 1.33 21.00 -14.71
CA THR A 137 0.63 20.45 -13.53
C THR A 137 1.54 19.66 -12.61
N ALA A 138 2.60 18.97 -13.07
CA ALA A 138 3.54 18.30 -12.17
C ALA A 138 4.18 19.28 -11.18
N SER A 139 4.63 20.46 -11.65
CA SER A 139 5.20 21.50 -10.78
C SER A 139 4.18 22.10 -9.79
N VAL A 140 2.93 22.21 -10.23
CA VAL A 140 1.80 22.73 -9.44
C VAL A 140 1.35 21.71 -8.40
N VAL A 141 1.20 20.44 -8.78
CA VAL A 141 0.86 19.30 -7.93
C VAL A 141 1.96 19.08 -6.90
N THR A 142 3.24 19.15 -7.28
CA THR A 142 4.33 19.05 -6.31
C THR A 142 4.27 20.17 -5.28
N ARG A 143 3.96 21.40 -5.68
CA ARG A 143 3.78 22.52 -4.74
C ARG A 143 2.57 22.33 -3.82
N ILE A 144 1.46 21.82 -4.36
CA ILE A 144 0.28 21.50 -3.57
C ILE A 144 0.64 20.42 -2.54
N VAL A 145 1.19 19.28 -2.96
CA VAL A 145 1.59 18.15 -2.09
C VAL A 145 2.62 18.59 -1.04
N GLU A 146 3.57 19.45 -1.42
CA GLU A 146 4.53 20.03 -0.48
C GLU A 146 3.83 20.85 0.61
N ASN A 147 2.81 21.63 0.25
CA ASN A 147 2.09 22.51 1.17
C ASN A 147 0.89 21.85 1.88
N ILE A 148 0.60 20.57 1.64
CA ILE A 148 -0.45 19.85 2.38
C ILE A 148 -0.11 19.79 3.86
N GLU A 149 -1.08 20.18 4.67
CA GLU A 149 -1.12 20.01 6.12
C GLU A 149 -2.12 18.91 6.47
N LEU A 150 -1.71 18.01 7.34
CA LEU A 150 -2.49 16.84 7.74
C LEU A 150 -2.77 16.92 9.24
N LYS A 151 -4.03 16.73 9.65
CA LYS A 151 -4.44 16.65 11.05
C LYS A 151 -5.33 15.43 11.23
N ILE A 152 -4.82 14.40 11.89
CA ILE A 152 -5.57 13.19 12.21
C ILE A 152 -5.85 13.18 13.70
N GLN A 153 -7.12 13.03 14.09
CA GLN A 153 -7.57 12.96 15.47
C GLN A 153 -8.26 11.64 15.74
N GLY A 154 -7.95 11.00 16.87
CA GLY A 154 -8.59 9.76 17.28
C GLY A 154 -8.28 8.60 16.34
N VAL A 155 -7.03 8.15 16.30
CA VAL A 155 -6.64 6.91 15.60
C VAL A 155 -6.67 5.77 16.60
N HIS A 156 -7.43 4.72 16.29
CA HIS A 156 -7.46 3.49 17.07
C HIS A 156 -7.39 2.29 16.12
N LEU A 157 -6.22 1.66 16.07
CA LEU A 157 -5.99 0.42 15.34
C LEU A 157 -6.00 -0.72 16.36
N ARG A 158 -6.94 -1.65 16.25
CA ARG A 158 -7.10 -2.79 17.15
C ARG A 158 -7.00 -4.08 16.37
N PHE A 159 -6.15 -4.98 16.83
CA PHE A 159 -6.05 -6.34 16.35
C PHE A 159 -6.75 -7.27 17.32
N GLU A 160 -7.60 -8.16 16.80
CA GLU A 160 -8.35 -9.14 17.58
C GLU A 160 -8.08 -10.54 17.05
N ASP A 161 -7.64 -11.44 17.94
CA ASP A 161 -7.38 -12.84 17.60
C ASP A 161 -8.23 -13.78 18.45
N ASP A 162 -9.24 -14.36 17.80
CA ASP A 162 -10.14 -15.39 18.30
C ASP A 162 -9.79 -16.79 17.77
N PHE A 163 -8.82 -16.88 16.85
CA PHE A 163 -8.51 -18.12 16.13
C PHE A 163 -7.38 -18.90 16.78
N SER A 164 -6.33 -18.22 17.23
CA SER A 164 -5.12 -18.90 17.72
C SER A 164 -5.33 -19.58 19.08
N ASN A 165 -6.18 -19.01 19.95
CA ASN A 165 -6.55 -19.60 21.22
C ASN A 165 -8.00 -19.24 21.60
N PRO A 166 -8.98 -20.08 21.24
CA PRO A 166 -10.40 -19.81 21.50
C PRO A 166 -10.74 -19.63 22.99
N ASP A 167 -9.99 -20.27 23.88
CA ASP A 167 -10.23 -20.21 25.33
C ASP A 167 -9.71 -18.92 25.96
N LYS A 168 -8.79 -18.21 25.29
CA LYS A 168 -8.19 -16.95 25.77
C LYS A 168 -7.98 -15.98 24.60
N PRO A 169 -9.06 -15.31 24.16
CA PRO A 169 -8.96 -14.25 23.17
C PRO A 169 -8.12 -13.10 23.74
N TYR A 170 -7.27 -12.54 22.90
CA TYR A 170 -6.47 -11.37 23.23
C TYR A 170 -6.62 -10.32 22.14
N ALA A 171 -6.38 -9.07 22.51
CA ALA A 171 -6.38 -7.96 21.58
C ALA A 171 -5.22 -7.04 21.89
N PHE A 172 -4.63 -6.49 20.85
CA PHE A 172 -3.60 -5.48 21.00
C PHE A 172 -3.84 -4.37 20.00
N GLY A 173 -3.38 -3.17 20.31
CA GLY A 173 -3.70 -2.03 19.48
C GLY A 173 -2.81 -0.84 19.70
N VAL A 174 -2.93 0.09 18.76
CA VAL A 174 -2.25 1.38 18.76
C VAL A 174 -3.31 2.46 18.83
N CYS A 175 -3.16 3.36 19.80
CA CYS A 175 -4.01 4.52 19.98
C CYS A 175 -3.18 5.79 19.81
N ILE A 176 -3.66 6.73 19.00
CA ILE A 176 -3.03 8.03 18.81
C ILE A 176 -4.10 9.11 18.87
N LYS A 177 -4.02 10.00 19.85
CA LYS A 177 -5.04 11.04 20.04
C LYS A 177 -4.99 12.09 18.94
N ASN A 178 -3.81 12.67 18.68
CA ASN A 178 -3.65 13.56 17.53
C ASN A 178 -2.29 13.32 16.85
N VAL A 179 -2.32 13.32 15.52
CA VAL A 179 -1.15 13.42 14.65
C VAL A 179 -1.35 14.66 13.80
N SER A 180 -0.37 15.57 13.81
CA SER A 180 -0.40 16.73 12.91
C SER A 180 0.91 16.84 12.16
N ALA A 181 0.85 17.11 10.86
CA ALA A 181 1.99 17.42 10.02
C ALA A 181 1.73 18.77 9.36
N GLN A 182 2.48 19.79 9.78
CA GLN A 182 2.26 21.18 9.42
C GLN A 182 3.54 21.81 8.87
N ASN A 183 3.40 22.88 8.09
CA ASN A 183 4.57 23.64 7.63
C ASN A 183 5.10 24.50 8.78
N CYS A 184 6.42 24.50 9.01
CA CYS A 184 7.00 25.27 10.10
C CYS A 184 6.90 26.79 9.82
N SER A 185 6.31 27.55 10.75
CA SER A 185 6.14 29.01 10.64
C SER A 185 7.20 29.81 11.40
N LYS A 186 7.99 29.16 12.25
CA LYS A 186 8.77 29.82 13.33
C LYS A 186 10.19 30.28 12.94
N GLU A 187 10.70 29.92 11.75
CA GLU A 187 12.02 30.39 11.27
C GLU A 187 11.89 31.18 9.96
N PRO A 188 12.66 32.28 9.76
CA PRO A 188 12.76 32.90 8.46
C PRO A 188 13.41 31.88 7.52
N ALA A 189 12.61 31.35 6.60
CA ALA A 189 13.06 30.37 5.62
C ALA A 189 14.40 30.82 5.03
N GLN A 190 15.49 30.14 5.38
CA GLN A 190 16.59 30.02 4.43
C GLN A 190 15.92 29.46 3.18
N LYS A 191 15.74 30.29 2.16
CA LYS A 191 14.84 30.06 1.01
C LYS A 191 15.04 28.71 0.30
N LEU A 192 16.13 28.00 0.61
CA LEU A 192 16.46 26.70 0.06
C LEU A 192 16.02 25.49 0.90
N ILE A 193 15.72 25.58 2.19
CA ILE A 193 15.40 24.38 3.01
C ILE A 193 13.91 24.37 3.37
N ARG A 194 13.22 23.28 3.02
CA ARG A 194 11.82 23.06 3.38
C ARG A 194 11.75 22.41 4.76
N GLN A 195 10.82 22.86 5.60
CA GLN A 195 10.65 22.33 6.95
C GLN A 195 9.20 21.91 7.20
N LYS A 196 9.01 20.73 7.78
CA LYS A 196 7.71 20.25 8.28
C LYS A 196 7.85 19.84 9.75
N GLU A 197 6.90 20.30 10.56
CA GLU A 197 6.75 19.95 11.96
C GLU A 197 5.69 18.85 12.06
N LEU A 198 6.07 17.70 12.59
CA LEU A 198 5.19 16.58 12.88
C LEU A 198 5.02 16.49 14.39
N GLU A 199 3.80 16.63 14.88
CA GLU A 199 3.46 16.46 16.29
C GLU A 199 2.59 15.21 16.45
N ILE A 200 2.98 14.33 17.36
CA ILE A 200 2.25 13.15 17.76
C ILE A 200 1.92 13.31 19.24
N SER A 201 0.64 13.27 19.58
CA SER A 201 0.15 13.42 20.95
C SER A 201 -0.56 12.15 21.41
N GLU A 202 -0.22 11.73 22.64
CA GLU A 202 -0.78 10.55 23.30
C GLU A 202 -0.69 9.29 22.42
N PHE A 203 0.50 9.01 21.86
CA PHE A 203 0.77 7.73 21.22
C PHE A 203 0.90 6.64 22.28
N SER A 204 0.12 5.59 22.17
CA SER A 204 0.14 4.46 23.11
C SER A 204 -0.05 3.13 22.39
N VAL A 205 0.50 2.08 22.99
CA VAL A 205 0.35 0.70 22.51
C VAL A 205 -0.08 -0.14 23.70
N TYR A 206 -1.11 -0.94 23.49
CA TYR A 206 -1.65 -1.81 24.52
C TYR A 206 -1.71 -3.26 24.05
N TRP A 207 -1.73 -4.15 25.02
CA TRP A 207 -1.93 -5.58 24.84
C TRP A 207 -2.83 -6.11 25.95
N ASP A 208 -4.10 -6.25 25.63
CA ASP A 208 -5.13 -6.76 26.52
C ASP A 208 -5.11 -8.29 26.51
N SER A 209 -4.70 -8.87 27.64
CA SER A 209 -4.55 -10.33 27.77
C SER A 209 -5.88 -11.09 27.75
N GLU A 210 -6.98 -10.40 28.08
CA GLU A 210 -8.36 -10.89 28.06
C GLU A 210 -9.25 -9.77 27.53
N CYS A 211 -10.04 -10.05 26.50
CA CYS A 211 -10.91 -9.03 25.90
C CYS A 211 -12.18 -9.61 25.28
N THR A 212 -13.19 -8.76 25.17
CA THR A 212 -14.36 -9.01 24.31
C THR A 212 -14.06 -8.62 22.88
N MET A 213 -14.42 -9.46 21.92
CA MET A 213 -14.26 -9.15 20.49
C MET A 213 -15.28 -8.10 20.07
N LEU A 214 -14.79 -6.99 19.54
CA LEU A 214 -15.61 -5.90 19.03
C LEU A 214 -15.92 -6.09 17.54
N GLY A 215 -15.10 -6.87 16.82
CA GLY A 215 -15.25 -7.07 15.37
C GLY A 215 -16.57 -7.70 14.91
N ASP A 216 -17.26 -8.42 15.80
CA ASP A 216 -18.54 -9.10 15.48
C ASP A 216 -19.77 -8.20 15.73
N LEU A 217 -19.58 -7.03 16.34
CA LEU A 217 -20.67 -6.10 16.63
C LEU A 217 -21.10 -5.31 15.38
N PRO A 218 -22.34 -4.80 15.35
CA PRO A 218 -22.79 -3.86 14.31
C PRO A 218 -21.86 -2.63 14.23
N SER A 219 -21.64 -2.10 13.02
CA SER A 219 -20.69 -1.00 12.77
C SER A 219 -20.92 0.25 13.64
N THR A 220 -22.17 0.55 13.98
CA THR A 220 -22.54 1.67 14.86
C THR A 220 -22.08 1.45 16.30
N GLU A 221 -22.19 0.22 16.80
CA GLU A 221 -21.74 -0.14 18.15
C GLU A 221 -20.22 -0.22 18.24
N VAL A 222 -19.57 -0.69 17.17
CA VAL A 222 -18.10 -0.73 17.05
C VAL A 222 -17.49 0.65 17.26
N GLN A 223 -18.02 1.68 16.58
CA GLN A 223 -17.49 3.03 16.68
C GLN A 223 -17.64 3.60 18.10
N GLU A 224 -18.79 3.37 18.74
CA GLU A 224 -19.03 3.84 20.11
C GLU A 224 -18.13 3.12 21.12
N ARG A 225 -18.00 1.79 21.00
CA ARG A 225 -17.14 0.97 21.86
C ARG A 225 -15.66 1.32 21.69
N MET A 226 -15.19 1.46 20.45
CA MET A 226 -13.79 1.84 20.15
C MET A 226 -13.47 3.24 20.69
N SER A 227 -14.42 4.17 20.61
CA SER A 227 -14.27 5.52 21.16
C SER A 227 -14.23 5.52 22.69
N LYS A 228 -15.08 4.70 23.33
CA LYS A 228 -15.07 4.48 24.78
C LYS A 228 -13.75 3.84 25.22
N CYS A 229 -13.30 2.79 24.55
CA CYS A 229 -12.02 2.11 24.82
C CYS A 229 -10.83 3.07 24.76
N MET A 230 -10.80 3.95 23.76
CA MET A 230 -9.75 4.95 23.65
C MET A 230 -9.73 5.96 24.82
N GLN A 231 -10.88 6.22 25.44
CA GLN A 231 -11.01 7.14 26.58
C GLN A 231 -10.81 6.45 27.93
N SER A 232 -11.24 5.20 28.05
CA SER A 232 -11.06 4.38 29.24
C SER A 232 -9.60 3.92 29.29
N ARG A 233 -8.81 4.43 30.25
CA ARG A 233 -7.43 3.97 30.52
C ARG A 233 -7.37 2.55 31.11
N GLU A 234 -8.31 1.69 30.73
CA GLU A 234 -8.49 0.32 31.22
C GLU A 234 -7.61 -0.68 30.47
N HIS A 235 -7.00 -0.25 29.36
CA HIS A 235 -6.10 -1.08 28.57
C HIS A 235 -4.82 -1.44 29.34
N GLN A 236 -4.29 -2.63 29.06
CA GLN A 236 -3.00 -3.07 29.58
C GLN A 236 -1.88 -2.53 28.68
N TYR A 237 -1.43 -1.29 28.95
CA TYR A 237 -0.44 -0.61 28.12
C TYR A 237 0.95 -1.25 28.20
N ILE A 238 1.55 -1.49 27.03
CA ILE A 238 2.98 -1.77 26.87
C ILE A 238 3.75 -0.45 26.85
N PHE A 239 3.21 0.51 26.09
CA PHE A 239 3.67 1.89 26.01
C PHE A 239 2.57 2.81 26.53
N GLU A 240 2.83 3.47 27.66
CA GLU A 240 1.96 4.53 28.16
C GLU A 240 1.89 5.69 27.13
N PRO A 241 0.82 6.50 27.13
CA PRO A 241 0.67 7.61 26.18
C PRO A 241 1.85 8.59 26.25
N VAL A 242 2.56 8.73 25.13
CA VAL A 242 3.76 9.56 25.01
C VAL A 242 3.59 10.56 23.86
N CYS A 243 4.08 11.78 24.06
CA CYS A 243 4.12 12.77 22.99
C CYS A 243 5.50 12.82 22.34
N ALA A 244 5.50 13.11 21.04
CA ALA A 244 6.71 13.29 20.26
C ALA A 244 6.52 14.47 19.30
N SER A 245 7.55 15.31 19.15
CA SER A 245 7.64 16.31 18.11
C SER A 245 8.83 16.01 17.21
N VAL A 246 8.62 16.09 15.91
CA VAL A 246 9.64 15.81 14.89
C VAL A 246 9.70 16.96 13.91
N LEU A 247 10.83 17.62 13.84
CA LEU A 247 11.12 18.63 12.82
C LEU A 247 11.91 17.99 11.69
N VAL A 248 11.28 17.88 10.52
CA VAL A 248 11.90 17.36 9.30
C VAL A 248 12.34 18.51 8.42
N ARG A 249 13.63 18.59 8.12
CA ARG A 249 14.21 19.53 7.16
C ARG A 249 14.62 18.79 5.89
N ARG A 250 14.21 19.29 4.73
CA ARG A 250 14.50 18.71 3.42
C ARG A 250 15.15 19.73 2.50
N ASN A 251 16.25 19.34 1.88
CA ASN A 251 16.85 20.08 0.77
C ASN A 251 16.15 19.68 -0.56
N PRO A 252 15.49 20.62 -1.28
CA PRO A 252 14.76 20.36 -2.50
C PRO A 252 15.62 20.42 -3.78
N SER A 253 16.94 20.66 -3.69
CA SER A 253 17.82 20.79 -4.87
C SER A 253 17.64 19.64 -5.86
N LYS A 254 17.43 19.86 -7.15
CA LYS A 254 17.33 18.71 -8.08
C LYS A 254 18.68 18.02 -8.34
N GLU A 255 19.78 18.74 -8.08
CA GLU A 255 21.13 18.24 -8.32
C GLU A 255 21.67 17.38 -7.16
N PRO A 256 22.61 16.46 -7.43
CA PRO A 256 23.34 15.73 -6.41
C PRO A 256 23.98 16.69 -5.43
N LEU A 257 23.80 16.44 -4.14
CA LEU A 257 24.40 17.26 -3.10
C LEU A 257 25.92 17.04 -3.11
N ARG A 258 26.68 18.10 -3.37
CA ARG A 258 28.15 18.05 -3.45
C ARG A 258 28.85 18.17 -2.09
N SER A 259 28.09 18.45 -1.03
CA SER A 259 28.60 18.60 0.34
C SER A 259 28.22 17.40 1.20
N ARG A 260 29.21 16.84 1.89
CA ARG A 260 29.04 15.74 2.85
C ARG A 260 28.34 16.19 4.15
N ASN A 261 28.34 17.48 4.43
CA ASN A 261 27.81 18.06 5.67
C ASN A 261 26.36 18.55 5.54
N THR A 262 25.79 18.52 4.34
CA THR A 262 24.39 18.93 4.09
C THR A 262 23.60 17.70 3.66
N PRO A 263 22.99 16.95 4.59
CA PRO A 263 22.17 15.82 4.22
C PRO A 263 20.93 16.28 3.44
N ARG A 264 20.38 15.36 2.64
CA ARG A 264 19.15 15.62 1.88
C ARG A 264 17.95 15.82 2.78
N ILE A 265 17.91 15.04 3.87
CA ILE A 265 16.86 15.01 4.87
C ILE A 265 17.57 15.01 6.22
N GLU A 266 17.18 15.94 7.08
CA GLU A 266 17.58 16.01 8.48
C GLU A 266 16.31 15.91 9.33
N CYS A 267 16.30 15.05 10.34
CA CYS A 267 15.17 14.90 11.25
C CYS A 267 15.64 15.19 12.67
N GLN A 268 15.02 16.16 13.33
CA GLN A 268 15.23 16.43 14.75
C GLN A 268 14.02 15.92 15.50
N VAL A 269 14.23 14.94 16.37
CA VAL A 269 13.17 14.25 17.12
C VAL A 269 13.29 14.63 18.58
N GLN A 270 12.22 15.14 19.17
CA GLN A 270 12.06 15.34 20.60
C GLN A 270 10.99 14.38 21.10
N LEU A 271 11.35 13.51 22.04
CA LEU A 271 10.49 12.49 22.62
C LEU A 271 10.39 12.74 24.12
N GLU A 272 9.17 12.66 24.65
CA GLU A 272 8.97 12.57 26.09
C GLU A 272 9.51 11.23 26.63
N PRO A 273 9.84 11.13 27.93
CA PRO A 273 10.31 9.89 28.54
C PRO A 273 9.36 8.71 28.28
N LEU A 274 9.88 7.67 27.63
CA LEU A 274 9.13 6.46 27.29
C LEU A 274 9.23 5.44 28.44
N SER A 275 8.11 5.04 29.03
CA SER A 275 8.05 3.91 29.97
C SER A 275 7.53 2.67 29.24
N LEU A 276 8.35 1.62 29.21
CA LEU A 276 7.97 0.32 28.68
C LEU A 276 7.68 -0.63 29.84
N ARG A 277 6.45 -1.14 29.90
CA ARG A 277 6.06 -2.17 30.88
C ARG A 277 5.56 -3.39 30.14
N LEU A 278 6.11 -4.56 30.45
CA LEU A 278 5.68 -5.81 29.84
C LEU A 278 5.50 -6.86 30.93
N SER A 279 4.27 -7.38 31.06
CA SER A 279 4.00 -8.49 31.96
C SER A 279 4.46 -9.82 31.36
N GLN A 280 4.64 -10.84 32.21
CA GLN A 280 5.01 -12.18 31.76
C GLN A 280 3.93 -12.80 30.86
N VAL A 281 2.64 -12.56 31.14
CA VAL A 281 1.53 -13.07 30.34
C VAL A 281 1.54 -12.43 28.94
N GLN A 282 1.69 -11.10 28.88
CA GLN A 282 1.81 -10.38 27.60
C GLN A 282 3.01 -10.89 26.80
N TYR A 283 4.18 -11.07 27.43
CA TYR A 283 5.35 -11.59 26.75
C TYR A 283 5.11 -12.98 26.13
N GLN A 284 4.49 -13.90 26.87
CA GLN A 284 4.17 -15.23 26.36
C GLN A 284 3.18 -15.18 25.19
N GLN A 285 2.15 -14.33 25.28
CA GLN A 285 1.16 -14.15 24.22
C GLN A 285 1.79 -13.52 22.97
N ILE A 286 2.65 -12.50 23.11
CA ILE A 286 3.41 -11.91 22.00
C ILE A 286 4.26 -12.97 21.30
N MET A 287 4.99 -13.79 22.07
CA MET A 287 5.82 -14.85 21.48
C MET A 287 4.99 -15.93 20.78
N ALA A 288 3.79 -16.24 21.29
CA ALA A 288 2.86 -17.15 20.63
C ALA A 288 2.31 -16.55 19.32
N PHE A 289 1.91 -15.28 19.35
CA PHE A 289 1.45 -14.53 18.17
C PHE A 289 2.53 -14.48 17.08
N LEU A 290 3.77 -14.13 17.41
CA LEU A 290 4.87 -14.09 16.44
C LEU A 290 5.14 -15.47 15.80
N LYS A 291 5.09 -16.54 16.60
CA LYS A 291 5.21 -17.91 16.06
C LYS A 291 4.06 -18.28 15.13
N GLU A 292 2.85 -17.81 15.44
CA GLU A 292 1.68 -18.03 14.59
C GLU A 292 1.75 -17.23 13.29
N LEU A 293 2.29 -16.01 13.34
CA LEU A 293 2.58 -15.19 12.16
C LEU A 293 3.60 -15.89 11.25
N ASP A 294 4.71 -16.36 11.82
CA ASP A 294 5.71 -17.17 11.08
C ASP A 294 5.09 -18.43 10.46
N ARG A 295 4.19 -19.10 11.20
CA ARG A 295 3.47 -20.29 10.72
C ARG A 295 2.58 -19.95 9.53
N ARG A 296 1.81 -18.87 9.62
CA ARG A 296 0.91 -18.41 8.55
C ARG A 296 1.67 -17.97 7.32
N GLU A 297 2.77 -17.24 7.46
CA GLU A 297 3.59 -16.82 6.33
C GLU A 297 4.12 -18.04 5.55
N ARG A 298 4.62 -19.06 6.27
CA ARG A 298 5.03 -20.34 5.65
C ARG A 298 3.86 -21.08 5.02
N GLU A 299 2.70 -21.09 5.68
CA GLU A 299 1.48 -21.70 5.14
C GLU A 299 1.06 -21.03 3.84
N MET A 300 1.07 -19.69 3.75
CA MET A 300 0.76 -18.97 2.52
C MET A 300 1.71 -19.32 1.38
N ARG A 301 3.02 -19.47 1.66
CA ARG A 301 4.02 -19.85 0.65
C ARG A 301 3.80 -21.26 0.11
N PHE A 302 3.40 -22.20 0.97
CA PHE A 302 3.31 -23.63 0.63
C PHE A 302 1.87 -24.13 0.43
N ARG A 303 0.86 -23.27 0.53
CA ARG A 303 -0.57 -23.63 0.40
C ARG A 303 -0.88 -24.40 -0.88
N LYS A 304 -0.17 -24.11 -1.99
CA LYS A 304 -0.34 -24.78 -3.28
C LYS A 304 -0.14 -26.29 -3.25
N TRP A 305 0.69 -26.79 -2.32
CA TRP A 305 0.98 -28.22 -2.21
C TRP A 305 0.32 -28.88 -1.00
N ARG A 306 -0.35 -28.09 -0.15
CA ARG A 306 -0.89 -28.58 1.12
C ARG A 306 -2.06 -29.54 0.86
N PRO A 307 -2.01 -30.80 1.33
CA PRO A 307 -3.12 -31.74 1.17
C PRO A 307 -4.36 -31.27 1.93
N LYS A 308 -5.55 -31.44 1.35
CA LYS A 308 -6.84 -31.14 1.99
C LYS A 308 -7.36 -32.25 2.92
N LEU A 309 -6.68 -33.41 2.93
CA LEU A 309 -7.12 -34.61 3.64
C LEU A 309 -6.44 -34.75 5.02
N PRO A 310 -7.10 -35.38 6.00
CA PRO A 310 -6.50 -35.63 7.31
C PRO A 310 -5.24 -36.48 7.18
N ILE A 311 -4.30 -36.29 8.12
CA ILE A 311 -3.03 -37.01 8.13
C ILE A 311 -3.25 -38.52 8.24
N CYS A 312 -4.17 -38.93 9.12
CA CYS A 312 -4.56 -40.33 9.30
C CYS A 312 -5.14 -40.87 7.98
N GLY A 313 -4.55 -41.95 7.45
CA GLY A 313 -4.95 -42.56 6.19
C GLY A 313 -4.29 -41.97 4.93
N ASN A 314 -3.64 -40.80 5.01
CA ASN A 314 -3.06 -40.11 3.85
C ASN A 314 -1.59 -39.72 4.04
N CYS A 315 -0.84 -40.44 4.89
CA CYS A 315 0.54 -40.11 5.24
C CYS A 315 1.45 -39.89 4.01
N ARG A 316 1.24 -40.65 2.93
CA ARG A 316 2.01 -40.50 1.68
C ARG A 316 1.82 -39.11 1.04
N LEU A 317 0.60 -38.57 1.03
CA LEU A 317 0.32 -37.24 0.49
C LEU A 317 1.05 -36.15 1.28
N TRP A 318 1.07 -36.28 2.61
CA TRP A 318 1.76 -35.36 3.51
C TRP A 318 3.29 -35.41 3.36
N TRP A 319 3.87 -36.60 3.12
CA TRP A 319 5.28 -36.72 2.78
C TRP A 319 5.62 -36.11 1.41
N MET A 320 4.77 -36.32 0.40
CA MET A 320 4.96 -35.67 -0.91
C MET A 320 4.87 -34.15 -0.80
N PHE A 321 3.97 -33.63 0.03
CA PHE A 321 3.90 -32.20 0.35
C PHE A 321 5.24 -31.70 0.93
N ALA A 322 5.76 -32.36 1.97
CA ALA A 322 7.03 -31.97 2.60
C ALA A 322 8.20 -32.02 1.60
N ILE A 323 8.25 -33.04 0.74
CA ILE A 323 9.25 -33.18 -0.31
C ILE A 323 9.14 -32.04 -1.32
N ASN A 324 7.94 -31.76 -1.83
CA ASN A 324 7.74 -30.69 -2.81
C ASN A 324 8.03 -29.31 -2.21
N ALA A 325 7.59 -29.04 -0.99
CA ALA A 325 7.85 -27.78 -0.30
C ALA A 325 9.36 -27.46 -0.17
N ASN A 326 10.20 -28.47 0.09
CA ASN A 326 11.64 -28.27 0.27
C ASN A 326 12.45 -28.43 -1.05
N LEU A 327 12.01 -29.27 -1.98
CA LEU A 327 12.77 -29.55 -3.20
C LEU A 327 12.36 -28.70 -4.39
N ASN A 328 11.20 -28.04 -4.39
CA ASN A 328 10.74 -27.30 -5.56
C ASN A 328 11.71 -26.18 -5.95
N GLU A 329 12.22 -25.42 -4.98
CA GLU A 329 13.19 -24.36 -5.23
C GLU A 329 14.48 -24.92 -5.86
N ASN A 330 15.00 -26.02 -5.32
CA ASN A 330 16.16 -26.71 -5.90
C ASN A 330 15.90 -27.25 -7.31
N ARG A 331 14.70 -27.75 -7.58
CA ARG A 331 14.30 -28.26 -8.91
C ARG A 331 14.13 -27.13 -9.91
N GLU A 332 13.54 -26.01 -9.50
CA GLU A 332 13.39 -24.80 -10.31
C GLU A 332 14.74 -24.22 -10.65
N GLN A 333 15.66 -24.07 -9.69
CA GLN A 333 17.02 -23.59 -9.93
C GLN A 333 17.77 -24.49 -10.93
N ARG A 334 17.67 -25.81 -10.79
CA ARG A 334 18.30 -26.75 -11.75
C ARG A 334 17.68 -26.65 -13.14
N ARG A 335 16.34 -26.53 -13.23
CA ARG A 335 15.63 -26.35 -14.49
C ARG A 335 16.06 -25.04 -15.16
N GLN A 336 16.08 -23.94 -14.41
CA GLN A 336 16.49 -22.61 -14.88
C GLN A 336 17.96 -22.57 -15.30
N GLY A 337 18.82 -23.34 -14.64
CA GLY A 337 20.24 -23.49 -15.01
C GLY A 337 20.50 -24.38 -16.22
N SER A 338 19.48 -25.00 -16.82
CA SER A 338 19.65 -25.84 -18.00
C SER A 338 19.77 -25.02 -19.28
N TRP A 339 20.63 -25.44 -20.21
CA TRP A 339 20.78 -24.80 -21.52
C TRP A 339 19.49 -24.82 -22.35
N GLU A 340 18.67 -25.86 -22.20
CA GLU A 340 17.37 -25.96 -22.87
C GLU A 340 16.42 -24.87 -22.39
N PHE A 341 16.33 -24.63 -21.09
CA PHE A 341 15.53 -23.55 -20.53
C PHE A 341 16.03 -22.18 -20.98
N ALA A 342 17.35 -21.95 -20.93
CA ALA A 342 17.95 -20.69 -21.37
C ALA A 342 17.68 -20.42 -22.86
N LEU A 343 17.80 -21.44 -23.72
CA LEU A 343 17.51 -21.33 -25.15
C LEU A 343 16.03 -21.05 -25.41
N HIS A 344 15.13 -21.74 -24.71
CA HIS A 344 13.69 -21.51 -24.81
C HIS A 344 13.32 -20.09 -24.39
N ARG A 345 13.83 -19.62 -23.23
CA ARG A 345 13.62 -18.24 -22.75
C ARG A 345 14.17 -17.18 -23.71
N ALA A 346 15.33 -17.43 -24.33
CA ALA A 346 15.89 -16.51 -25.32
C ALA A 346 15.02 -16.40 -26.60
N ARG A 347 14.43 -17.53 -27.04
CA ARG A 347 13.47 -17.55 -28.16
C ARG A 347 12.20 -16.80 -27.81
N ASP A 348 11.62 -17.06 -26.64
CA ASP A 348 10.44 -16.36 -26.14
C ASP A 348 10.69 -14.85 -26.03
N ALA A 349 11.84 -14.43 -25.48
CA ALA A 349 12.19 -13.02 -25.39
C ALA A 349 12.25 -12.33 -26.76
N LYS A 350 12.83 -12.99 -27.77
CA LYS A 350 12.89 -12.46 -29.14
C LYS A 350 11.50 -12.38 -29.77
N LEU A 351 10.68 -13.42 -29.59
CA LEU A 351 9.31 -13.45 -30.11
C LEU A 351 8.46 -12.36 -29.43
N TYR A 352 8.43 -12.32 -28.10
CA TYR A 352 7.68 -11.35 -27.31
C TYR A 352 8.03 -9.91 -27.65
N THR A 353 9.32 -9.57 -27.69
CA THR A 353 9.77 -8.20 -28.02
C THR A 353 9.34 -7.78 -29.43
N SER A 354 9.37 -8.71 -30.40
CA SER A 354 8.94 -8.44 -31.77
C SER A 354 7.42 -8.23 -31.88
N LEU A 355 6.61 -9.09 -31.25
CA LEU A 355 5.15 -9.00 -31.27
C LEU A 355 4.65 -7.79 -30.48
N TYR A 356 5.27 -7.50 -29.33
CA TYR A 356 4.91 -6.35 -28.52
C TYR A 356 5.27 -5.03 -29.23
N PHE A 357 6.40 -4.97 -29.94
CA PHE A 357 6.74 -3.83 -30.79
C PHE A 357 5.71 -3.59 -31.91
N GLN A 358 5.22 -4.65 -32.56
CA GLN A 358 4.14 -4.54 -33.55
C GLN A 358 2.83 -4.03 -32.94
N ARG A 359 2.49 -4.54 -31.75
CA ARG A 359 1.33 -4.08 -30.98
C ARG A 359 1.41 -2.60 -30.65
N LEU A 360 2.58 -2.08 -30.25
CA LEU A 360 2.79 -0.65 -30.01
C LEU A 360 2.65 0.20 -31.27
N LYS A 361 3.02 -0.34 -32.45
CA LYS A 361 2.80 0.32 -33.74
C LYS A 361 1.32 0.33 -34.20
N GLY A 362 0.41 -0.28 -33.44
CA GLY A 362 -1.00 -0.40 -33.79
C GLY A 362 -1.28 -1.43 -34.90
N LEU A 363 -0.34 -2.34 -35.17
CA LEU A 363 -0.56 -3.45 -36.10
C LEU A 363 -1.43 -4.51 -35.42
N THR A 364 -2.44 -5.01 -36.12
CA THR A 364 -3.28 -6.11 -35.65
C THR A 364 -2.49 -7.41 -35.71
N LEU A 365 -2.32 -8.05 -34.56
CA LEU A 365 -1.71 -9.37 -34.47
C LEU A 365 -2.69 -10.45 -34.95
N SER A 366 -2.16 -11.52 -35.51
CA SER A 366 -2.97 -12.70 -35.82
C SER A 366 -3.41 -13.42 -34.53
N PRO A 367 -4.50 -14.22 -34.55
CA PRO A 367 -4.94 -14.96 -33.36
C PRO A 367 -3.88 -15.90 -32.79
N GLN A 368 -2.99 -16.42 -33.64
CA GLN A 368 -1.87 -17.27 -33.22
C GLN A 368 -0.80 -16.47 -32.47
N GLU A 369 -0.47 -15.28 -32.97
CA GLU A 369 0.50 -14.38 -32.32
C GLU A 369 -0.03 -13.83 -30.99
N GLU A 370 -1.32 -13.52 -30.91
CA GLU A 370 -1.96 -13.14 -29.64
C GLU A 370 -1.89 -14.26 -28.62
N SER A 371 -2.18 -15.50 -29.02
CA SER A 371 -2.10 -16.67 -28.13
C SER A 371 -0.67 -16.93 -27.64
N GLU A 372 0.36 -16.76 -28.48
CA GLU A 372 1.75 -16.90 -28.06
C GLU A 372 2.18 -15.78 -27.12
N LEU A 373 1.72 -14.55 -27.37
CA LEU A 373 1.97 -13.42 -26.48
C LEU A 373 1.34 -13.67 -25.11
N GLU A 374 0.08 -14.11 -25.04
CA GLU A 374 -0.57 -14.46 -23.78
C GLU A 374 0.12 -15.63 -23.06
N ARG A 375 0.55 -16.67 -23.79
CA ARG A 375 1.32 -17.78 -23.22
C ARG A 375 2.61 -17.29 -22.54
N ILE A 376 3.37 -16.43 -23.22
CA ILE A 376 4.61 -15.86 -22.67
C ILE A 376 4.30 -14.97 -21.46
N GLU A 377 3.22 -14.17 -21.52
CA GLU A 377 2.78 -13.34 -20.39
C GLU A 377 2.31 -14.17 -19.20
N ASP A 378 1.86 -15.41 -19.39
CA ASP A 378 1.49 -16.31 -18.30
C ASP A 378 2.69 -17.04 -17.68
N GLU A 379 3.68 -17.43 -18.50
CA GLU A 379 4.82 -18.24 -18.04
C GLU A 379 5.99 -17.43 -17.42
N GLN A 380 6.13 -16.16 -17.80
CA GLN A 380 7.24 -15.32 -17.32
C GLN A 380 6.92 -14.67 -15.97
N THR A 381 7.92 -14.18 -15.24
CA THR A 381 7.66 -13.36 -14.04
C THR A 381 7.29 -11.93 -14.44
N LEU A 382 6.79 -11.13 -13.49
CA LEU A 382 6.53 -9.70 -13.72
C LEU A 382 7.84 -8.97 -14.07
N GLU A 383 8.91 -9.25 -13.33
CA GLU A 383 10.23 -8.63 -13.50
C GLU A 383 10.82 -8.92 -14.89
N GLU A 384 10.75 -10.18 -15.35
CA GLU A 384 11.20 -10.60 -16.68
C GLU A 384 10.48 -9.78 -17.78
N LEU A 385 9.16 -9.67 -17.70
CA LEU A 385 8.39 -8.92 -18.70
C LEU A 385 8.63 -7.41 -18.64
N GLN A 386 8.85 -6.84 -17.46
CA GLN A 386 9.19 -5.42 -17.33
C GLN A 386 10.47 -5.10 -18.11
N ILE A 387 11.51 -5.92 -17.95
CA ILE A 387 12.78 -5.78 -18.68
C ILE A 387 12.55 -5.87 -20.20
N LEU A 388 11.75 -6.85 -20.65
CA LEU A 388 11.45 -7.00 -22.08
C LEU A 388 10.71 -5.80 -22.65
N ARG A 389 9.68 -5.29 -21.94
CA ARG A 389 8.91 -4.13 -22.39
C ARG A 389 9.76 -2.86 -22.41
N GLU A 390 10.59 -2.63 -21.40
CA GLU A 390 11.54 -1.52 -21.38
C GLU A 390 12.54 -1.57 -22.55
N THR A 391 13.01 -2.77 -22.90
CA THR A 391 13.87 -2.96 -24.08
C THR A 391 13.14 -2.57 -25.37
N VAL A 392 11.86 -2.95 -25.51
CA VAL A 392 11.02 -2.55 -26.63
C VAL A 392 10.83 -1.04 -26.66
N TYR A 393 10.56 -0.40 -25.52
CA TYR A 393 10.40 1.05 -25.42
C TYR A 393 11.65 1.82 -25.88
N VAL A 394 12.84 1.36 -25.49
CA VAL A 394 14.11 1.95 -25.95
C VAL A 394 14.28 1.77 -27.46
N SER A 395 13.96 0.58 -27.98
CA SER A 395 14.05 0.30 -29.42
C SER A 395 13.07 1.13 -30.25
N PHE A 396 11.87 1.37 -29.71
CA PHE A 396 10.83 2.18 -30.33
C PHE A 396 11.25 3.64 -30.44
N ARG A 397 11.76 4.23 -29.35
CA ARG A 397 12.30 5.60 -29.34
C ARG A 397 13.41 5.80 -30.38
N LYS A 398 14.36 4.85 -30.48
CA LYS A 398 15.42 4.90 -31.50
C LYS A 398 14.86 4.88 -32.93
N HIS A 399 13.81 4.09 -33.17
CA HIS A 399 13.18 4.01 -34.49
C HIS A 399 12.44 5.29 -34.87
N GLU A 400 11.79 5.96 -33.91
CA GLU A 400 11.16 7.27 -34.14
C GLU A 400 12.20 8.36 -34.41
N GLU A 401 13.29 8.41 -33.63
CA GLU A 401 14.37 9.39 -33.85
C GLU A 401 15.03 9.26 -35.23
N ILE A 402 15.19 8.03 -35.73
CA ILE A 402 15.70 7.78 -37.08
C ILE A 402 14.68 8.19 -38.15
N ALA A 403 13.39 7.96 -37.91
CA ALA A 403 12.31 8.34 -38.84
C ALA A 403 12.09 9.86 -38.90
N GLU A 404 12.30 10.59 -37.80
CA GLU A 404 12.25 12.06 -37.77
C GLU A 404 13.47 12.73 -38.42
N ALA A 405 14.62 12.03 -38.47
CA ALA A 405 15.86 12.53 -39.05
C ALA A 405 16.00 12.24 -40.57
N SER A 406 15.08 11.47 -41.16
CA SER A 406 15.05 11.06 -42.57
C SER A 406 13.97 11.83 -43.32
#